data_AF-A0A4V2NSX3-F1
#
_entry.id   AF-A0A4V2NSX3-F1
#
_cell.length_a   1.000
_cell.length_b   1.000
_cell.length_c   1.000
_cell.angle_alpha   90.00
_cell.angle_beta   90.00
_cell.angle_gamma   90.00
#
_symmetry.space_group_name_H-M   'P 1'
#
loop_
_entity.id
_entity.type
_entity.pdbx_description
1 polymer ?
#
loop_
_entity_poly.entity_id
_entity_poly.type
_entity_poly.pdbx_seq_one_letter_code
_entity_poly.pdbx_strand_id
1 'polypeptide(L)'
;MSDAVPTSPLGPVLSGARVLVTAQRRADDIVNALQRRGASVVVASSLGVESHIDEESLVAETRALVERPADVVVVTTGIGFRSWLDTAEAVGLGHELIESLQHSRVVARGPKARGALQAAGLVPDWVAESETSAEIADFLRADGVAGQRIVVQHHGAGDDGLERHLTAAGATTSSLVVYRWGPPADPEAVRRSAREAAAGGYDAVMFTSAPGAAAWLEALRAEQALGPVMGLVDAGMLRLAAVGEVTAAPLRDLGLDVLVPPRARLGALLRSLVLDLGDDEGALPTPAGMLRVRATAATLDHTPLPVSPGGLALLRCLAADPGRVRSRDELLDVLPGDSRDPHTVEVAVARLREAVGREVVRTVVKRGYRLELAGA
;
A
#
# COMPACT_ATOMS: atom_id res chain seq x y z
N MET A 1 3.90 -23.16 32.01
CA MET A 1 4.61 -23.67 30.82
C MET A 1 4.46 -22.61 29.76
N SER A 2 5.55 -21.92 29.46
CA SER A 2 5.58 -20.77 28.54
C SER A 2 5.89 -21.31 27.15
N ASP A 3 4.89 -21.36 26.27
CA ASP A 3 5.12 -21.62 24.85
C ASP A 3 5.77 -20.38 24.24
N ALA A 4 7.10 -20.43 24.18
CA ALA A 4 7.88 -19.50 23.40
C ALA A 4 7.56 -19.74 21.91
N VAL A 5 6.94 -18.74 21.28
CA VAL A 5 6.82 -18.65 19.82
C VAL A 5 8.23 -18.76 19.25
N PRO A 6 8.53 -19.74 18.38
CA PRO A 6 9.87 -19.87 17.82
C PRO A 6 10.15 -18.68 16.92
N THR A 7 10.95 -17.74 17.39
CA THR A 7 11.57 -16.71 16.56
C THR A 7 12.66 -17.38 15.74
N SER A 8 12.27 -18.08 14.68
CA SER A 8 13.22 -18.50 13.66
C SER A 8 13.86 -17.22 13.07
N PRO A 9 15.19 -17.13 12.93
CA PRO A 9 15.82 -16.04 12.21
C PRO A 9 15.42 -16.20 10.74
N LEU A 10 14.27 -15.64 10.35
CA LEU A 10 13.72 -15.77 9.00
C LEU A 10 14.84 -15.38 8.03
N GLY A 11 15.36 -16.36 7.29
CA GLY A 11 16.40 -16.18 6.28
C GLY A 11 15.90 -15.29 5.13
N PRO A 12 16.45 -15.41 3.93
CA PRO A 12 15.96 -14.66 2.78
C PRO A 12 14.62 -15.22 2.26
N VAL A 13 13.59 -15.24 3.11
CA VAL A 13 12.27 -15.82 2.84
C VAL A 13 11.56 -15.13 1.67
N LEU A 14 11.93 -13.88 1.38
CA LEU A 14 11.45 -13.10 0.24
C LEU A 14 12.38 -13.16 -0.97
N SER A 15 13.34 -14.08 -1.02
CA SER A 15 14.15 -14.32 -2.21
C SER A 15 13.29 -14.40 -3.47
N GLY A 16 13.71 -13.66 -4.50
CA GLY A 16 13.02 -13.60 -5.79
C GLY A 16 11.72 -12.79 -5.78
N ALA A 17 11.24 -12.33 -4.63
CA ALA A 17 10.07 -11.45 -4.57
C ALA A 17 10.43 -10.04 -5.06
N ARG A 18 9.48 -9.39 -5.71
CA ARG A 18 9.60 -8.01 -6.21
C ARG A 18 8.46 -7.17 -5.64
N VAL A 19 8.79 -6.16 -4.85
CA VAL A 19 7.82 -5.32 -4.14
C VAL A 19 7.88 -3.88 -4.65
N LEU A 20 6.74 -3.33 -5.03
CA LEU A 20 6.57 -1.91 -5.34
C LEU A 20 6.22 -1.14 -4.07
N VAL A 21 6.93 -0.03 -3.83
CA VAL A 21 6.67 0.89 -2.73
C VAL A 21 6.23 2.24 -3.31
N THR A 22 5.01 2.65 -2.99
CA THR A 22 4.40 3.90 -3.52
C THR A 22 4.68 5.14 -2.66
N ALA A 23 5.51 5.00 -1.63
CA ALA A 23 5.78 6.02 -0.63
C ALA A 23 7.17 6.64 -0.81
N GLN A 24 7.26 7.97 -0.66
CA GLN A 24 8.55 8.69 -0.57
C GLN A 24 9.11 8.70 0.85
N ARG A 25 8.28 9.01 1.85
CA ARG A 25 8.73 9.14 3.25
C ARG A 25 9.08 7.77 3.83
N ARG A 26 10.29 7.66 4.37
CA ARG A 26 10.89 6.40 4.87
C ARG A 26 10.96 5.28 3.82
N ALA A 27 11.05 5.62 2.54
CA ALA A 27 11.26 4.63 1.48
C ALA A 27 12.52 3.80 1.75
N ASP A 28 13.62 4.45 2.17
CA ASP A 28 14.89 3.78 2.49
C ASP A 28 14.73 2.76 3.62
N ASP A 29 13.97 3.07 4.67
CA ASP A 29 13.72 2.13 5.77
C ASP A 29 12.95 0.89 5.29
N ILE A 30 11.96 1.10 4.40
CA ILE A 30 11.15 0.02 3.80
C ILE A 30 12.02 -0.85 2.90
N VAL A 31 12.78 -0.21 1.99
CA VAL A 31 13.70 -0.87 1.06
C VAL A 31 14.69 -1.73 1.84
N ASN A 32 15.38 -1.15 2.83
CA ASN A 32 16.34 -1.86 3.66
C ASN A 32 15.70 -3.02 4.43
N ALA A 33 14.48 -2.84 4.96
CA ALA A 33 13.80 -3.90 5.70
C ALA A 33 13.44 -5.11 4.82
N LEU A 34 12.96 -4.88 3.60
CA LEU A 34 12.58 -5.93 2.66
C LEU A 34 13.79 -6.59 1.99
N GLN A 35 14.81 -5.80 1.61
CA GLN A 35 16.05 -6.33 1.04
C GLN A 35 16.81 -7.25 2.00
N ARG A 36 16.80 -6.94 3.31
CA ARG A 36 17.34 -7.84 4.35
C ARG A 36 16.65 -9.21 4.39
N ARG A 37 15.45 -9.34 3.81
CA ARG A 37 14.70 -10.60 3.68
C ARG A 37 14.80 -11.20 2.28
N GLY A 38 15.60 -10.64 1.37
CA GLY A 38 15.85 -11.17 0.03
C GLY A 38 14.98 -10.60 -1.09
N ALA A 39 14.09 -9.65 -0.80
CA ALA A 39 13.24 -9.04 -1.83
C ALA A 39 14.01 -8.01 -2.66
N SER A 40 13.66 -7.91 -3.94
CA SER A 40 13.93 -6.74 -4.77
C SER A 40 12.84 -5.70 -4.56
N VAL A 41 13.21 -4.42 -4.46
CA VAL A 41 12.27 -3.34 -4.15
C VAL A 41 12.37 -2.25 -5.20
N VAL A 42 11.23 -1.84 -5.73
CA VAL A 42 11.09 -0.68 -6.62
C VAL A 42 10.36 0.41 -5.87
N VAL A 43 10.88 1.63 -5.89
CA VAL A 43 10.21 2.80 -5.31
C VAL A 43 9.69 3.65 -6.46
N ALA A 44 8.38 3.86 -6.50
CA ALA A 44 7.74 4.82 -7.39
C ALA A 44 6.76 5.63 -6.55
N SER A 45 7.22 6.73 -5.97
CA SER A 45 6.35 7.54 -5.12
C SER A 45 5.23 8.14 -5.95
N SER A 46 3.99 7.75 -5.66
CA SER A 46 2.81 8.21 -6.40
C SER A 46 2.46 9.66 -6.10
N LEU A 47 3.03 10.23 -5.04
CA LEU A 47 2.88 11.62 -4.63
C LEU A 47 4.24 12.24 -4.29
N GLY A 48 4.39 13.52 -4.57
CA GLY A 48 5.44 14.36 -4.00
C GLY A 48 4.92 15.10 -2.76
N VAL A 49 5.80 15.70 -1.97
CA VAL A 49 5.42 16.67 -0.94
C VAL A 49 5.71 18.05 -1.50
N GLU A 50 4.68 18.88 -1.67
CA GLU A 50 4.88 20.29 -2.00
C GLU A 50 5.50 20.99 -0.79
N SER A 51 6.67 21.57 -0.99
CA SER A 51 7.46 22.25 0.05
C SER A 51 7.04 23.70 0.27
N HIS A 52 6.20 24.27 -0.59
CA HIS A 52 5.72 25.64 -0.45
C HIS A 52 4.36 25.63 0.24
N ILE A 53 4.39 25.68 1.57
CA ILE A 53 3.21 26.00 2.36
C ILE A 53 2.92 27.47 2.09
N ASP A 54 1.65 27.82 1.86
CA ASP A 54 1.22 29.21 1.97
C ASP A 54 1.20 29.57 3.46
N GLU A 55 2.39 29.77 4.03
CA GLU A 55 2.60 30.09 5.44
C GLU A 55 1.89 31.40 5.79
N GLU A 56 1.80 32.34 4.85
CA GLU A 56 1.11 33.61 5.04
C GLU A 56 -0.39 33.39 5.26
N SER A 57 -1.05 32.58 4.43
CA SER A 57 -2.45 32.21 4.64
C SER A 57 -2.66 31.42 5.94
N LEU A 58 -1.75 30.49 6.27
CA LEU A 58 -1.83 29.72 7.51
C LEU A 58 -1.73 30.63 8.75
N VAL A 59 -0.81 31.58 8.74
CA VAL A 59 -0.63 32.57 9.82
C VAL A 59 -1.82 33.52 9.90
N ALA A 60 -2.37 33.97 8.76
CA ALA A 60 -3.55 34.82 8.72
C ALA A 60 -4.78 34.12 9.32
N GLU A 61 -5.06 32.88 8.94
CA GLU A 61 -6.15 32.08 9.51
C GLU A 61 -5.92 31.77 11.00
N THR A 62 -4.67 31.51 11.40
CA THR A 62 -4.31 31.32 12.81
C THR A 62 -4.62 32.58 13.61
N ARG A 63 -4.24 33.76 13.12
CA ARG A 63 -4.53 35.03 13.77
C ARG A 63 -6.04 35.27 13.86
N ALA A 64 -6.78 34.98 12.79
CA ALA A 64 -8.24 35.10 12.80
C ALA A 64 -8.89 34.17 13.84
N LEU A 65 -8.36 32.96 14.04
CA LEU A 65 -8.81 32.02 15.08
C LEU A 65 -8.44 32.49 16.49
N VAL A 66 -7.29 33.14 16.67
CA VAL A 66 -6.91 33.73 17.96
C VAL A 66 -7.83 34.90 18.30
N GLU A 67 -8.04 35.83 17.37
CA GLU A 67 -8.89 37.00 17.56
C GLU A 67 -10.37 36.64 17.76
N ARG A 68 -10.81 35.58 17.06
CA ARG A 68 -12.15 35.03 17.16
C ARG A 68 -12.01 33.51 17.33
N PRO A 69 -12.19 32.97 18.55
CA PRO A 69 -12.18 31.52 18.82
C PRO A 69 -13.36 30.81 18.17
N ALA A 70 -13.10 29.67 17.51
CA ALA A 70 -14.12 28.89 16.84
C ALA A 70 -15.02 28.16 17.84
N ASP A 71 -16.24 27.81 17.43
CA ASP A 71 -17.10 26.98 18.27
C ASP A 71 -16.55 25.54 18.33
N VAL A 72 -16.03 25.05 17.20
CA VAL A 72 -15.42 23.72 17.07
C VAL A 72 -14.12 23.80 16.29
N VAL A 73 -13.10 23.06 16.74
CA VAL A 73 -11.84 22.84 16.02
C VAL A 73 -11.65 21.35 15.78
N VAL A 74 -11.52 20.96 14.51
CA VAL A 74 -11.27 19.57 14.11
C VAL A 74 -9.80 19.38 13.76
N VAL A 75 -9.16 18.40 14.39
CA VAL A 75 -7.77 18.00 14.11
C VAL A 75 -7.74 16.63 13.42
N THR A 76 -7.35 16.62 12.16
CA THR A 76 -7.34 15.38 11.36
C THR A 76 -6.08 14.54 11.58
N THR A 77 -4.92 15.16 11.84
CA THR A 77 -3.67 14.42 12.07
C THR A 77 -2.77 15.08 13.09
N GLY A 78 -2.06 14.26 13.87
CA GLY A 78 -1.10 14.79 14.84
C GLY A 78 0.13 15.46 14.22
N ILE A 79 0.52 15.13 12.98
CA ILE A 79 1.63 15.83 12.31
C ILE A 79 1.18 17.19 11.78
N GLY A 80 -0.04 17.29 11.25
CA GLY A 80 -0.62 18.56 10.84
C GLY A 80 -0.74 19.51 12.02
N PHE A 81 -1.33 19.06 13.13
CA PHE A 81 -1.44 19.88 14.34
C PHE A 81 -0.09 20.38 14.88
N ARG A 82 0.91 19.51 14.98
CA ARG A 82 2.25 19.91 15.44
C ARG A 82 2.88 20.94 14.50
N SER A 83 2.83 20.69 13.19
CA SER A 83 3.34 21.65 12.20
C SER A 83 2.63 23.00 12.29
N TRP A 84 1.33 23.00 12.57
CA TRP A 84 0.55 24.23 12.73
C TRP A 84 0.99 25.00 13.97
N LEU A 85 1.14 24.30 15.10
CA LEU A 85 1.62 24.89 16.34
C LEU A 85 3.05 25.43 16.17
N ASP A 86 3.96 24.68 15.54
CA ASP A 86 5.33 25.12 15.26
C ASP A 86 5.35 26.40 14.41
N THR A 87 4.49 26.49 13.37
CA THR A 87 4.35 27.70 12.55
C THR A 87 3.80 28.87 13.37
N ALA A 88 2.80 28.64 14.21
CA ALA A 88 2.23 29.68 15.09
C ALA A 88 3.26 30.19 16.11
N GLU A 89 4.05 29.29 16.70
CA GLU A 89 5.15 29.63 17.62
C GLU A 89 6.23 30.46 16.92
N ALA A 90 6.60 30.11 15.68
CA ALA A 90 7.61 30.83 14.91
C ALA A 90 7.25 32.31 14.66
N VAL A 91 5.95 32.64 14.66
CA VAL A 91 5.44 34.01 14.51
C VAL A 91 4.93 34.63 15.81
N GLY A 92 5.13 33.95 16.95
CA GLY A 92 4.76 34.45 18.28
C GLY A 92 3.29 34.26 18.67
N LEU A 93 2.49 33.53 17.89
CA LEU A 93 1.06 33.26 18.14
C LEU A 93 0.80 31.97 18.93
N GLY A 94 1.84 31.17 19.24
CA GLY A 94 1.67 29.81 19.80
C GLY A 94 0.89 29.77 21.12
N HIS A 95 1.18 30.66 22.06
CA HIS A 95 0.49 30.69 23.36
C HIS A 95 -0.99 31.09 23.20
N GLU A 96 -1.24 32.18 22.48
CA GLU A 96 -2.59 32.71 22.22
C GLU A 96 -3.44 31.69 21.43
N LEU A 97 -2.81 30.94 20.53
CA LEU A 97 -3.47 29.85 19.82
C LEU A 97 -3.93 28.76 20.79
N ILE A 98 -3.06 28.29 21.70
CA ILE A 98 -3.44 27.27 22.68
C ILE A 98 -4.58 27.76 23.58
N GLU A 99 -4.54 29.02 24.05
CA GLU A 99 -5.64 29.60 24.82
C GLU A 99 -6.95 29.64 24.02
N SER A 100 -6.92 30.07 22.75
CA SER A 100 -8.10 30.06 21.88
C SER A 100 -8.66 28.63 21.69
N LEU A 101 -7.79 27.64 21.53
CA LEU A 101 -8.19 26.24 21.40
C LEU A 101 -8.84 25.68 22.67
N GLN A 102 -8.46 26.15 23.87
CA GLN A 102 -9.10 25.76 25.13
C GLN A 102 -10.53 26.29 25.27
N HIS A 103 -10.87 27.37 24.55
CA HIS A 103 -12.21 27.93 24.49
C HIS A 103 -13.08 27.32 23.37
N SER A 104 -12.49 26.49 22.52
CA SER A 104 -13.18 25.81 21.43
C SER A 104 -13.47 24.36 21.84
N ARG A 105 -14.52 23.75 21.29
CA ARG A 105 -14.68 22.30 21.37
C ARG A 105 -13.69 21.62 20.40
N VAL A 106 -12.82 20.77 20.91
CA VAL A 106 -11.76 20.13 20.11
C VAL A 106 -12.12 18.69 19.77
N VAL A 107 -12.20 18.39 18.47
CA VAL A 107 -12.51 17.07 17.93
C VAL A 107 -11.28 16.49 17.23
N ALA A 108 -10.90 15.25 17.54
CA ALA A 108 -9.76 14.58 16.93
C ALA A 108 -10.18 13.40 16.05
N ARG A 109 -9.60 13.26 14.85
CA ARG A 109 -9.83 12.10 13.95
C ARG A 109 -9.13 10.82 14.39
N GLY A 110 -8.64 10.70 15.62
CA GLY A 110 -8.07 9.44 16.10
C GLY A 110 -6.85 9.57 17.01
N PRO A 111 -6.21 8.43 17.35
CA PRO A 111 -5.18 8.37 18.39
C PRO A 111 -3.96 9.27 18.16
N LYS A 112 -3.59 9.50 16.88
CA LYS A 112 -2.45 10.37 16.52
C LYS A 112 -2.76 11.84 16.73
N ALA A 113 -3.96 12.28 16.33
CA ALA A 113 -4.42 13.65 16.56
C ALA A 113 -4.60 13.91 18.05
N ARG A 114 -5.26 12.97 18.77
CA ARG A 114 -5.37 13.00 20.23
C ARG A 114 -4.02 13.13 20.92
N GLY A 115 -3.05 12.29 20.56
CA GLY A 115 -1.72 12.30 21.18
C GLY A 115 -0.97 13.62 20.97
N ALA A 116 -1.15 14.27 19.81
CA ALA A 116 -0.55 15.58 19.54
C ALA A 116 -1.21 16.71 20.32
N LEU A 117 -2.55 16.69 20.43
CA LEU A 117 -3.29 17.63 21.27
C LEU A 117 -2.86 17.51 22.74
N GLN A 118 -2.78 16.29 23.26
CA GLN A 118 -2.35 16.03 24.64
C GLN A 118 -0.93 16.50 24.93
N ALA A 119 -0.01 16.35 23.97
CA ALA A 119 1.36 16.85 24.08
C ALA A 119 1.41 18.39 24.17
N ALA A 120 0.43 19.09 23.61
CA ALA A 120 0.27 20.53 23.70
C ALA A 120 -0.60 20.98 24.89
N GLY A 121 -0.97 20.06 25.79
CA GLY A 121 -1.79 20.37 26.97
C GLY A 121 -3.30 20.49 26.69
N LEU A 122 -3.77 20.09 25.50
CA LEU A 122 -5.18 20.09 25.12
C LEU A 122 -5.80 18.70 25.30
N VAL A 123 -7.02 18.65 25.81
CA VAL A 123 -7.82 17.42 25.89
C VAL A 123 -8.91 17.50 24.82
N PRO A 124 -8.94 16.59 23.84
CA PRO A 124 -10.05 16.57 22.89
C PRO A 124 -11.35 16.16 23.59
N ASP A 125 -12.43 16.87 23.29
CA ASP A 125 -13.79 16.57 23.75
C ASP A 125 -14.33 15.27 23.16
N TRP A 126 -13.90 14.94 21.93
CA TRP A 126 -14.28 13.71 21.26
C TRP A 126 -13.21 13.23 20.28
N VAL A 127 -13.11 11.91 20.12
CA VAL A 127 -12.12 11.26 19.26
C VAL A 127 -12.79 10.17 18.44
N ALA A 128 -12.66 10.25 17.12
CA ALA A 128 -13.20 9.26 16.19
C ALA A 128 -12.56 7.88 16.42
N GLU A 129 -13.40 6.84 16.54
CA GLU A 129 -12.96 5.46 16.73
C GLU A 129 -12.47 4.82 15.43
N SER A 130 -13.13 5.12 14.30
CA SER A 130 -12.80 4.59 12.96
C SER A 130 -11.60 5.28 12.31
N GLU A 131 -11.11 6.36 12.91
CA GLU A 131 -10.09 7.25 12.36
C GLU A 131 -10.47 7.93 11.02
N THR A 132 -11.77 8.06 10.71
CA THR A 132 -12.27 8.63 9.44
C THR A 132 -12.86 10.04 9.59
N SER A 133 -12.80 10.81 8.50
CA SER A 133 -13.45 12.13 8.41
C SER A 133 -14.98 12.02 8.32
N ALA A 134 -15.49 10.90 7.80
CA ALA A 134 -16.93 10.63 7.71
C ALA A 134 -17.57 10.50 9.11
N GLU A 135 -16.94 9.75 10.02
CA GLU A 135 -17.44 9.62 11.40
C GLU A 135 -17.49 10.98 12.12
N ILE A 136 -16.50 11.85 11.90
CA ILE A 136 -16.53 13.22 12.44
C ILE A 136 -17.74 13.99 11.89
N ALA A 137 -17.98 13.90 10.59
CA ALA A 137 -19.09 14.60 9.94
C ALA A 137 -20.43 14.13 10.51
N ASP A 138 -20.62 12.82 10.68
CA ASP A 138 -21.84 12.25 11.25
C ASP A 138 -22.03 12.65 12.72
N PHE A 139 -20.97 12.58 13.52
CA PHE A 139 -20.97 13.00 14.92
C PHE A 139 -21.39 14.47 15.08
N LEU A 140 -20.72 15.38 14.35
CA LEU A 140 -21.01 16.80 14.43
C LEU A 140 -22.40 17.14 13.89
N ARG A 141 -22.83 16.50 12.79
CA ARG A 141 -24.19 16.68 12.26
C ARG A 141 -25.27 16.25 13.25
N ALA A 142 -25.08 15.13 13.92
CA ALA A 142 -26.03 14.63 14.92
C ALA A 142 -26.16 15.57 16.12
N ASP A 143 -25.08 16.25 16.49
CA ASP A 143 -25.05 17.22 17.59
C ASP A 143 -25.66 18.58 17.23
N GLY A 144 -25.69 18.92 15.94
CA GLY A 144 -26.30 20.14 15.41
C GLY A 144 -25.29 21.30 15.29
N VAL A 145 -24.87 21.59 14.06
CA VAL A 145 -23.82 22.57 13.76
C VAL A 145 -24.31 23.84 13.05
N ALA A 146 -25.63 24.01 12.91
CA ALA A 146 -26.19 25.16 12.22
C ALA A 146 -25.77 26.48 12.92
N GLY A 147 -25.15 27.38 12.16
CA GLY A 147 -24.66 28.67 12.65
C GLY A 147 -23.32 28.61 13.39
N GLN A 148 -22.75 27.43 13.64
CA GLN A 148 -21.45 27.31 14.30
C GLN A 148 -20.31 27.61 13.33
N ARG A 149 -19.22 28.21 13.84
CA ARG A 149 -17.95 28.32 13.15
C ARG A 149 -17.08 27.12 13.49
N ILE A 150 -16.69 26.38 12.45
CA ILE A 150 -15.87 25.18 12.57
C ILE A 150 -14.57 25.37 11.81
N VAL A 151 -13.45 25.25 12.50
CA VAL A 151 -12.12 25.27 11.86
C VAL A 151 -11.61 23.85 11.72
N VAL A 152 -11.16 23.49 10.51
CA VAL A 152 -10.66 22.16 10.21
C VAL A 152 -9.17 22.21 9.88
N GLN A 153 -8.35 21.61 10.73
CA GLN A 153 -6.96 21.31 10.46
C GLN A 153 -6.91 20.06 9.58
N HIS A 154 -6.71 20.25 8.28
CA HIS A 154 -6.67 19.18 7.27
C HIS A 154 -5.32 18.48 7.17
N HIS A 155 -5.31 17.22 6.79
CA HIS A 155 -4.07 16.59 6.31
C HIS A 155 -3.74 17.12 4.92
N GLY A 156 -2.53 16.85 4.44
CA GLY A 156 -2.08 17.48 3.21
C GLY A 156 -2.70 16.98 1.91
N ALA A 157 -3.75 16.16 1.98
CA ALA A 157 -4.59 15.89 0.81
C ALA A 157 -5.76 16.90 0.70
N GLY A 158 -5.93 17.78 1.69
CA GLY A 158 -7.04 18.73 1.75
C GLY A 158 -8.30 18.12 2.37
N ASP A 159 -9.45 18.65 1.96
CA ASP A 159 -10.77 18.23 2.45
C ASP A 159 -11.23 16.92 1.80
N ASP A 160 -11.35 15.87 2.61
CA ASP A 160 -11.96 14.59 2.22
C ASP A 160 -13.51 14.65 2.15
N GLY A 161 -14.07 15.86 2.06
CA GLY A 161 -15.52 16.12 2.02
C GLY A 161 -16.14 16.44 3.37
N LEU A 162 -15.36 16.50 4.46
CA LEU A 162 -15.84 16.85 5.80
C LEU A 162 -16.50 18.23 5.80
N GLU A 163 -15.83 19.23 5.22
CA GLU A 163 -16.36 20.60 5.19
C GLU A 163 -17.67 20.68 4.43
N ARG A 164 -17.76 19.96 3.31
CA ARG A 164 -18.95 19.91 2.48
C ARG A 164 -20.16 19.40 3.27
N HIS A 165 -19.98 18.35 4.07
CA HIS A 165 -21.04 17.80 4.92
C HIS A 165 -21.44 18.74 6.07
N LEU A 166 -20.48 19.44 6.68
CA LEU A 166 -20.72 20.40 7.76
C LEU A 166 -21.41 21.67 7.25
N THR A 167 -20.99 22.18 6.10
CA THR A 167 -21.58 23.36 5.45
C THR A 167 -23.01 23.06 5.01
N ALA A 168 -23.25 21.86 4.46
CA ALA A 168 -24.61 21.41 4.13
C ALA A 168 -25.52 21.27 5.35
N ALA A 169 -24.95 21.15 6.56
CA ALA A 169 -25.68 21.17 7.83
C ALA A 169 -25.81 22.57 8.45
N GLY A 170 -25.38 23.63 7.74
CA GLY A 170 -25.53 25.03 8.15
C GLY A 170 -24.36 25.61 8.95
N ALA A 171 -23.24 24.89 9.06
CA ALA A 171 -22.02 25.42 9.67
C ALA A 171 -21.29 26.39 8.73
N THR A 172 -20.48 27.29 9.30
CA THR A 172 -19.46 28.05 8.57
C THR A 172 -18.10 27.40 8.79
N THR A 173 -17.47 26.88 7.74
CA THR A 173 -16.17 26.20 7.84
C THR A 173 -15.01 27.07 7.37
N SER A 174 -13.85 26.95 8.02
CA SER A 174 -12.57 27.42 7.47
C SER A 174 -11.48 26.38 7.69
N SER A 175 -10.38 26.49 6.93
CA SER A 175 -9.44 25.39 6.72
C SER A 175 -7.99 25.76 6.92
N LEU A 176 -7.30 24.92 7.67
CA LEU A 176 -5.88 25.03 7.96
C LEU A 176 -5.16 23.85 7.31
N VAL A 177 -4.53 24.12 6.15
CA VAL A 177 -3.75 23.13 5.40
C VAL A 177 -2.27 23.42 5.62
N VAL A 178 -1.61 22.53 6.36
CA VAL A 178 -0.24 22.71 6.88
C VAL A 178 0.84 22.07 6.00
N TYR A 179 0.44 21.23 5.05
CA TYR A 179 1.31 20.74 3.97
C TYR A 179 0.41 20.34 2.81
N ARG A 180 0.92 20.26 1.58
CA ARG A 180 0.17 19.73 0.44
C ARG A 180 0.92 18.57 -0.20
N TRP A 181 0.18 17.59 -0.69
CA TRP A 181 0.72 16.62 -1.63
C TRP A 181 0.82 17.29 -3.00
N GLY A 182 1.99 17.14 -3.61
CA GLY A 182 2.27 17.59 -4.96
C GLY A 182 2.31 16.44 -5.95
N PRO A 183 2.55 16.75 -7.24
CA PRO A 183 2.79 15.73 -8.25
C PRO A 183 3.97 14.83 -7.84
N PRO A 184 4.00 13.56 -8.31
CA PRO A 184 5.13 12.67 -8.04
C PRO A 184 6.43 13.29 -8.57
N ALA A 185 7.52 13.13 -7.80
CA ALA A 185 8.83 13.65 -8.20
C ALA A 185 9.34 13.04 -9.52
N ASP A 186 8.94 11.80 -9.80
CA ASP A 186 9.17 11.13 -11.08
C ASP A 186 7.85 10.53 -11.59
N PRO A 187 7.08 11.29 -12.40
CA PRO A 187 5.82 10.80 -12.96
C PRO A 187 6.00 9.58 -13.88
N GLU A 188 7.15 9.45 -14.54
CA GLU A 188 7.43 8.33 -15.43
C GLU A 188 7.70 7.03 -14.65
N ALA A 189 8.37 7.11 -13.49
CA ALA A 189 8.46 5.96 -12.59
C ALA A 189 7.08 5.46 -12.16
N VAL A 190 6.12 6.35 -11.88
CA VAL A 190 4.75 5.97 -11.51
C VAL A 190 4.04 5.30 -12.68
N ARG A 191 4.07 5.89 -13.89
CA ARG A 191 3.48 5.29 -15.10
C ARG A 191 4.08 3.93 -15.44
N ARG A 192 5.41 3.81 -15.38
CA ARG A 192 6.12 2.54 -15.56
C ARG A 192 5.72 1.51 -14.51
N SER A 193 5.57 1.90 -13.25
CA SER A 193 5.13 0.99 -12.19
C SER A 193 3.73 0.42 -12.46
N ALA A 194 2.82 1.23 -13.01
CA ALA A 194 1.48 0.81 -13.41
C ALA A 194 1.53 -0.21 -14.57
N ARG A 195 2.31 0.07 -15.62
CA ARG A 195 2.50 -0.86 -16.75
C ARG A 195 3.14 -2.18 -16.31
N GLU A 196 4.18 -2.11 -15.48
CA GLU A 196 4.85 -3.30 -14.94
C GLU A 196 3.93 -4.11 -14.01
N ALA A 197 3.08 -3.45 -13.22
CA ALA A 197 2.08 -4.13 -12.40
C ALA A 197 1.05 -4.87 -13.27
N ALA A 198 0.52 -4.24 -14.31
CA ALA A 198 -0.37 -4.90 -15.27
C ALA A 198 0.27 -6.10 -15.98
N ALA A 199 1.59 -6.05 -16.20
CA ALA A 199 2.36 -7.16 -16.77
C ALA A 199 2.73 -8.26 -15.75
N GLY A 200 2.24 -8.19 -14.50
CA GLY A 200 2.57 -9.17 -13.46
C GLY A 200 4.00 -9.06 -12.94
N GLY A 201 4.59 -7.87 -12.99
CA GLY A 201 5.99 -7.61 -12.63
C GLY A 201 6.25 -7.40 -11.14
N TYR A 202 5.24 -7.49 -10.27
CA TYR A 202 5.37 -7.36 -8.82
C TYR A 202 4.62 -8.48 -8.10
N ASP A 203 5.18 -8.96 -6.99
CA ASP A 203 4.51 -9.87 -6.07
C ASP A 203 3.66 -9.08 -5.06
N ALA A 204 4.06 -7.84 -4.77
CA ALA A 204 3.27 -6.96 -3.91
C ALA A 204 3.41 -5.47 -4.23
N VAL A 205 2.38 -4.69 -3.90
CA VAL A 205 2.40 -3.22 -3.85
C VAL A 205 2.07 -2.73 -2.45
N MET A 206 2.93 -1.86 -1.90
CA MET A 206 2.79 -1.29 -0.57
C MET A 206 2.31 0.16 -0.60
N PHE A 207 1.36 0.46 0.29
CA PHE A 207 0.77 1.78 0.48
C PHE A 207 0.88 2.22 1.94
N THR A 208 1.34 3.45 2.14
CA THR A 208 1.47 4.05 3.48
C THR A 208 0.50 5.19 3.73
N SER A 209 -0.28 5.59 2.72
CA SER A 209 -1.30 6.64 2.83
C SER A 209 -2.40 6.45 1.79
N ALA A 210 -3.65 6.78 2.15
CA ALA A 210 -4.79 6.71 1.24
C ALA A 210 -4.60 7.57 -0.03
N PRO A 211 -4.09 8.82 0.06
CA PRO A 211 -3.80 9.63 -1.12
C PRO A 211 -2.78 8.95 -2.06
N GLY A 212 -1.76 8.30 -1.51
CA GLY A 212 -0.77 7.59 -2.32
C GLY A 212 -1.38 6.37 -3.04
N ALA A 213 -2.31 5.66 -2.39
CA ALA A 213 -3.06 4.59 -3.03
C ALA A 213 -3.96 5.12 -4.14
N ALA A 214 -4.73 6.17 -3.88
CA ALA A 214 -5.59 6.82 -4.87
C ALA A 214 -4.79 7.33 -6.08
N ALA A 215 -3.66 8.01 -5.85
CA ALA A 215 -2.81 8.51 -6.93
C ALA A 215 -2.23 7.39 -7.80
N TRP A 216 -1.89 6.24 -7.22
CA TRP A 216 -1.45 5.08 -7.99
C TRP A 216 -2.60 4.41 -8.76
N LEU A 217 -3.81 4.37 -8.20
CA LEU A 217 -5.01 3.94 -8.93
C LEU A 217 -5.31 4.84 -10.14
N GLU A 218 -5.13 6.16 -10.00
CA GLU A 218 -5.25 7.07 -11.15
C GLU A 218 -4.19 6.78 -12.22
N ALA A 219 -2.95 6.48 -11.83
CA ALA A 219 -1.92 6.05 -12.78
C ALA A 219 -2.30 4.73 -13.47
N LEU A 220 -2.89 3.77 -12.76
CA LEU A 220 -3.41 2.54 -13.36
C LEU A 220 -4.51 2.82 -14.39
N ARG A 221 -5.43 3.75 -14.10
CA ARG A 221 -6.49 4.14 -15.06
C ARG A 221 -5.90 4.80 -16.29
N ALA A 222 -4.96 5.73 -16.11
CA ALA A 222 -4.30 6.43 -17.20
C ALA A 222 -3.55 5.46 -18.14
N GLU A 223 -2.93 4.42 -17.59
CA GLU A 223 -2.20 3.39 -18.34
C GLU A 223 -3.09 2.22 -18.80
N GLN A 224 -4.42 2.29 -18.62
CA GLN A 224 -5.37 1.20 -18.90
C GLN A 224 -4.98 -0.13 -18.21
N ALA A 225 -4.28 -0.02 -17.08
CA ALA A 225 -3.68 -1.11 -16.31
C ALA A 225 -4.58 -1.62 -15.19
N LEU A 226 -5.68 -0.92 -14.86
CA LEU A 226 -6.54 -1.26 -13.73
C LEU A 226 -7.17 -2.66 -13.86
N GLY A 227 -7.78 -2.98 -15.01
CA GLY A 227 -8.40 -4.29 -15.25
C GLY A 227 -7.41 -5.46 -15.14
N PRO A 228 -6.25 -5.43 -15.82
CA PRO A 228 -5.20 -6.41 -15.64
C PRO A 228 -4.74 -6.56 -14.18
N VAL A 229 -4.53 -5.46 -13.46
CA VAL A 229 -4.12 -5.49 -12.05
C VAL A 229 -5.19 -6.14 -11.16
N MET A 230 -6.46 -5.81 -11.36
CA MET A 230 -7.56 -6.47 -10.64
C MET A 230 -7.54 -7.98 -10.87
N GLY A 231 -7.38 -8.43 -12.12
CA GLY A 231 -7.28 -9.86 -12.43
C GLY A 231 -6.09 -10.56 -11.77
N LEU A 232 -4.95 -9.87 -11.61
CA LEU A 232 -3.79 -10.40 -10.88
C LEU A 232 -4.03 -10.51 -9.38
N VAL A 233 -4.75 -9.54 -8.80
CA VAL A 233 -5.14 -9.57 -7.37
C VAL A 233 -6.13 -10.71 -7.13
N ASP A 234 -7.16 -10.83 -7.96
CA ASP A 234 -8.18 -11.89 -7.85
C ASP A 234 -7.57 -13.30 -8.01
N ALA A 235 -6.56 -13.43 -8.88
CA ALA A 235 -5.82 -14.67 -9.06
C ALA A 235 -4.78 -14.95 -7.95
N GLY A 236 -4.65 -14.06 -6.95
CA GLY A 236 -3.66 -14.19 -5.88
C GLY A 236 -2.21 -14.00 -6.32
N MET A 237 -1.97 -13.47 -7.52
CA MET A 237 -0.63 -13.26 -8.10
C MET A 237 -0.01 -11.90 -7.71
N LEU A 238 -0.82 -10.96 -7.22
CA LEU A 238 -0.37 -9.65 -6.74
C LEU A 238 -1.00 -9.33 -5.39
N ARG A 239 -0.18 -9.14 -4.36
CA ARG A 239 -0.65 -8.70 -3.04
C ARG A 239 -0.66 -7.19 -2.91
N LEU A 240 -1.81 -6.60 -2.59
CA LEU A 240 -1.87 -5.20 -2.15
C LEU A 240 -1.75 -5.15 -0.64
N ALA A 241 -0.91 -4.24 -0.12
CA ALA A 241 -0.65 -4.13 1.31
C ALA A 241 -0.71 -2.67 1.77
N ALA A 242 -1.61 -2.37 2.70
CA ALA A 242 -1.84 -1.03 3.22
C ALA A 242 -1.54 -0.95 4.70
N VAL A 243 -0.93 0.16 5.14
CA VAL A 243 -0.52 0.32 6.55
C VAL A 243 -1.69 0.30 7.54
N GLY A 244 -2.92 0.57 7.11
CA GLY A 244 -4.11 0.64 7.95
C GLY A 244 -5.38 0.78 7.09
N GLU A 245 -6.54 0.63 7.74
CA GLU A 245 -7.87 0.63 7.11
C GLU A 245 -8.13 1.86 6.24
N VAL A 246 -7.82 3.06 6.73
CA VAL A 246 -7.97 4.31 5.97
C VAL A 246 -7.13 4.30 4.69
N THR A 247 -5.92 3.75 4.73
CA THR A 247 -5.05 3.64 3.54
C THR A 247 -5.56 2.60 2.55
N ALA A 248 -6.23 1.54 3.04
CA ALA A 248 -6.78 0.48 2.23
C ALA A 248 -8.09 0.88 1.53
N ALA A 249 -8.85 1.84 2.10
CA ALA A 249 -10.18 2.21 1.63
C ALA A 249 -10.26 2.46 0.10
N PRO A 250 -9.38 3.29 -0.53
CA PRO A 250 -9.49 3.55 -1.98
C PRO A 250 -9.35 2.29 -2.84
N LEU A 251 -8.59 1.29 -2.37
CA LEU A 251 -8.41 0.02 -3.05
C LEU A 251 -9.63 -0.88 -2.84
N ARG A 252 -10.13 -0.97 -1.61
CA ARG A 252 -11.30 -1.79 -1.26
C ARG A 252 -12.60 -1.28 -1.86
N ASP A 253 -12.72 0.02 -2.10
CA ASP A 253 -13.86 0.61 -2.82
C ASP A 253 -13.97 0.06 -4.27
N LEU A 254 -12.87 -0.49 -4.81
CA LEU A 254 -12.84 -1.18 -6.10
C LEU A 254 -12.97 -2.71 -5.98
N GLY A 255 -13.26 -3.23 -4.78
CA GLY A 255 -13.37 -4.67 -4.51
C GLY A 255 -12.04 -5.40 -4.37
N LEU A 256 -10.91 -4.69 -4.32
CA LEU A 256 -9.58 -5.32 -4.23
C LEU A 256 -9.32 -5.87 -2.82
N ASP A 257 -8.78 -7.08 -2.74
CA ASP A 257 -8.25 -7.63 -1.49
C ASP A 257 -6.97 -6.89 -1.08
N VAL A 258 -6.90 -6.49 0.20
CA VAL A 258 -5.80 -5.70 0.74
C VAL A 258 -5.38 -6.23 2.11
N LEU A 259 -4.12 -6.65 2.20
CA LEU A 259 -3.47 -7.00 3.46
C LEU A 259 -3.33 -5.75 4.33
N VAL A 260 -4.00 -5.75 5.48
CA VAL A 260 -3.89 -4.72 6.52
C VAL A 260 -3.39 -5.35 7.81
N PRO A 261 -2.30 -4.82 8.42
CA PRO A 261 -1.76 -5.39 9.65
C PRO A 261 -2.68 -5.12 10.86
N PRO A 262 -2.61 -5.93 11.93
CA PRO A 262 -3.41 -5.74 13.14
C PRO A 262 -3.20 -4.39 13.85
N ARG A 263 -2.11 -3.68 13.54
CA ARG A 263 -1.81 -2.35 14.06
C ARG A 263 -1.38 -1.45 12.92
N ALA A 264 -1.95 -0.25 12.87
CA ALA A 264 -1.69 0.75 11.83
C ALA A 264 -0.28 1.39 11.90
N ARG A 265 0.77 0.58 11.75
CA ARG A 265 2.19 0.95 11.88
C ARG A 265 3.02 0.27 10.82
N LEU A 266 4.01 0.98 10.28
CA LEU A 266 4.88 0.47 9.21
C LEU A 266 5.59 -0.85 9.60
N GLY A 267 6.12 -0.94 10.81
CA GLY A 267 6.76 -2.18 11.26
C GLY A 267 5.81 -3.37 11.32
N ALA A 268 4.51 -3.14 11.58
CA ALA A 268 3.51 -4.21 11.55
C ALA A 268 3.12 -4.59 10.12
N LEU A 269 3.02 -3.61 9.21
CA LEU A 269 2.82 -3.85 7.78
C LEU A 269 3.96 -4.69 7.20
N LEU A 270 5.21 -4.30 7.44
CA LEU A 270 6.40 -5.02 6.98
C LEU A 270 6.41 -6.47 7.47
N ARG A 271 6.12 -6.70 8.75
CA ARG A 271 6.03 -8.07 9.29
C ARG A 271 4.92 -8.88 8.63
N SER A 272 3.74 -8.30 8.46
CA SER A 272 2.59 -8.99 7.86
C SER A 272 2.90 -9.37 6.42
N LEU A 273 3.50 -8.46 5.65
CA LEU A 273 3.91 -8.74 4.26
C LEU A 273 5.01 -9.79 4.17
N VAL A 274 6.00 -9.76 5.07
CA VAL A 274 7.08 -10.76 5.11
C VAL A 274 6.54 -12.14 5.44
N LEU A 275 5.55 -12.23 6.34
CA LEU A 275 4.88 -13.49 6.64
C LEU A 275 4.06 -13.95 5.43
N ASP A 276 3.18 -13.11 4.90
CA ASP A 276 2.31 -13.43 3.77
C ASP A 276 3.07 -13.91 2.52
N LEU A 277 4.11 -13.18 2.10
CA LEU A 277 4.90 -13.57 0.94
C LEU A 277 5.94 -14.67 1.23
N GLY A 278 6.32 -14.81 2.50
CA GLY A 278 7.35 -15.74 2.94
C GLY A 278 6.82 -17.11 3.35
N ASP A 279 5.51 -17.25 3.57
CA ASP A 279 4.87 -18.52 3.94
C ASP A 279 4.87 -19.54 2.78
N ASP A 280 4.58 -20.79 3.13
CA ASP A 280 4.52 -21.95 2.24
C ASP A 280 3.11 -22.18 1.72
N GLU A 281 2.10 -21.43 2.19
CA GLU A 281 0.69 -21.63 1.82
C GLU A 281 0.44 -21.51 0.31
N GLY A 282 1.28 -20.76 -0.41
CA GLY A 282 1.29 -20.68 -1.88
C GLY A 282 2.45 -21.42 -2.57
N ALA A 283 3.29 -22.13 -1.83
CA ALA A 283 4.39 -22.92 -2.38
C ALA A 283 3.89 -24.28 -2.86
N LEU A 284 4.43 -24.74 -3.98
CA LEU A 284 4.12 -26.05 -4.55
C LEU A 284 5.13 -27.06 -4.01
N PRO A 285 4.70 -28.09 -3.24
CA PRO A 285 5.60 -29.12 -2.79
C PRO A 285 5.98 -29.98 -4.00
N THR A 286 7.23 -29.91 -4.45
CA THR A 286 7.74 -30.70 -5.59
C THR A 286 8.74 -31.75 -5.08
N PRO A 287 9.09 -32.77 -5.89
CA PRO A 287 10.13 -33.73 -5.51
C PRO A 287 11.50 -33.10 -5.20
N ALA A 288 11.76 -31.89 -5.67
CA ALA A 288 13.01 -31.17 -5.44
C ALA A 288 12.96 -30.20 -4.24
N GLY A 289 11.77 -29.95 -3.66
CA GLY A 289 11.57 -28.97 -2.58
C GLY A 289 10.34 -28.09 -2.78
N MET A 290 10.19 -27.05 -1.96
CA MET A 290 9.08 -26.09 -2.01
C MET A 290 9.31 -25.05 -3.11
N LEU A 291 8.64 -25.25 -4.24
CA LEU A 291 8.71 -24.36 -5.39
C LEU A 291 7.78 -23.15 -5.21
N ARG A 292 8.32 -21.94 -5.34
CA ARG A 292 7.52 -20.71 -5.39
C ARG A 292 7.73 -20.03 -6.73
N VAL A 293 6.63 -19.74 -7.42
CA VAL A 293 6.66 -18.94 -8.65
C VAL A 293 6.38 -17.50 -8.27
N ARG A 294 7.33 -16.61 -8.53
CA ARG A 294 7.26 -15.17 -8.23
C ARG A 294 6.95 -14.36 -9.50
N ALA A 295 6.70 -13.07 -9.32
CA ALA A 295 6.41 -12.12 -10.37
C ALA A 295 7.50 -11.99 -11.45
N THR A 296 8.77 -12.21 -11.09
CA THR A 296 9.87 -12.18 -12.07
C THR A 296 10.92 -13.26 -11.85
N ALA A 297 10.66 -14.22 -10.96
CA ALA A 297 11.61 -15.26 -10.58
C ALA A 297 10.89 -16.54 -10.16
N ALA A 298 11.66 -17.60 -9.89
CA ALA A 298 11.19 -18.76 -9.16
C ALA A 298 12.20 -19.12 -8.08
N THR A 299 11.74 -19.69 -6.98
CA THR A 299 12.61 -20.20 -5.91
C THR A 299 12.27 -21.61 -5.53
N LEU A 300 13.27 -22.37 -5.08
CA LEU A 300 13.13 -23.68 -4.47
C LEU A 300 13.69 -23.58 -3.05
N ASP A 301 12.86 -23.80 -2.03
CA ASP A 301 13.22 -23.61 -0.61
C ASP A 301 13.87 -22.24 -0.36
N HIS A 302 13.27 -21.18 -0.94
CA HIS A 302 13.76 -19.80 -0.94
C HIS A 302 15.11 -19.55 -1.64
N THR A 303 15.65 -20.54 -2.36
CA THR A 303 16.83 -20.36 -3.20
C THR A 303 16.41 -19.96 -4.61
N PRO A 304 16.87 -18.81 -5.16
CA PRO A 304 16.57 -18.40 -6.53
C PRO A 304 17.03 -19.41 -7.57
N LEU A 305 16.15 -19.68 -8.54
CA LEU A 305 16.41 -20.56 -9.67
C LEU A 305 16.80 -19.74 -10.91
N PRO A 306 17.76 -20.20 -11.74
CA PRO A 306 18.20 -19.50 -12.95
C PRO A 306 17.20 -19.71 -14.11
N VAL A 307 15.94 -19.37 -13.89
CA VAL A 307 14.87 -19.52 -14.89
C VAL A 307 14.86 -18.36 -15.88
N SER A 308 14.86 -18.68 -17.18
CA SER A 308 14.66 -17.69 -18.24
C SER A 308 13.22 -17.14 -18.26
N PRO A 309 12.94 -15.98 -18.91
CA PRO A 309 11.57 -15.47 -19.04
C PRO A 309 10.58 -16.47 -19.64
N GLY A 310 11.00 -17.18 -20.70
CA GLY A 310 10.18 -18.26 -21.29
C GLY A 310 9.99 -19.43 -20.32
N GLY A 311 11.04 -19.82 -19.59
CA GLY A 311 10.94 -20.85 -18.55
C GLY A 311 9.97 -20.46 -17.42
N LEU A 312 9.98 -19.20 -17.00
CA LEU A 312 9.07 -18.67 -15.99
C LEU A 312 7.62 -18.64 -16.48
N ALA A 313 7.39 -18.28 -17.75
CA ALA A 313 6.06 -18.33 -18.36
C ALA A 313 5.50 -19.77 -18.41
N LEU A 314 6.33 -20.74 -18.81
CA LEU A 314 5.96 -22.16 -18.74
C LEU A 314 5.68 -22.60 -17.31
N LEU A 315 6.52 -22.20 -16.36
CA LEU A 315 6.36 -22.57 -14.95
C LEU A 315 5.04 -22.04 -14.38
N ARG A 316 4.63 -20.80 -14.71
CA ARG A 316 3.32 -20.24 -14.34
C ARG A 316 2.17 -21.05 -14.93
N CYS A 317 2.23 -21.38 -16.22
CA CYS A 317 1.19 -22.15 -16.89
C CYS A 317 1.02 -23.54 -16.26
N LEU A 318 2.14 -24.19 -15.90
CA LEU A 318 2.15 -25.48 -15.22
C LEU A 318 1.72 -25.38 -13.75
N ALA A 319 2.08 -24.31 -13.05
CA ALA A 319 1.76 -24.06 -11.64
C ALA A 319 0.31 -23.63 -11.41
N ALA A 320 -0.36 -23.06 -12.41
CA ALA A 320 -1.76 -22.63 -12.30
C ALA A 320 -2.75 -23.79 -12.08
N ASP A 321 -2.39 -25.01 -12.50
CA ASP A 321 -3.17 -26.23 -12.26
C ASP A 321 -2.19 -27.41 -12.08
N PRO A 322 -1.54 -27.52 -10.89
CA PRO A 322 -0.48 -28.48 -10.66
C PRO A 322 -0.94 -29.93 -10.91
N GLY A 323 -0.11 -30.74 -11.55
CA GLY A 323 -0.45 -32.13 -11.91
C GLY A 323 -1.29 -32.27 -13.19
N ARG A 324 -1.96 -31.22 -13.67
CA ARG A 324 -2.61 -31.23 -14.99
C ARG A 324 -1.56 -31.30 -16.10
N VAL A 325 -1.85 -32.13 -17.10
CA VAL A 325 -1.06 -32.20 -18.33
C VAL A 325 -1.43 -31.03 -19.23
N ARG A 326 -0.46 -30.16 -19.51
CA ARG A 326 -0.55 -29.10 -20.51
C ARG A 326 -0.02 -29.60 -21.85
N SER A 327 -0.76 -29.36 -22.91
CA SER A 327 -0.36 -29.70 -24.28
C SER A 327 0.82 -28.83 -24.74
N ARG A 328 1.46 -29.20 -25.84
CA ARG A 328 2.51 -28.35 -26.44
C ARG A 328 1.93 -27.03 -26.92
N ASP A 329 0.73 -27.04 -27.49
CA ASP A 329 0.08 -25.84 -28.02
C ASP A 329 -0.28 -24.88 -26.87
N GLU A 330 -0.85 -25.38 -25.76
CA GLU A 330 -1.13 -24.57 -24.56
C GLU A 330 0.13 -23.93 -23.98
N LEU A 331 1.28 -24.60 -24.07
CA LEU A 331 2.56 -24.09 -23.58
C LEU A 331 3.24 -23.14 -24.59
N LEU A 332 2.97 -23.32 -25.87
CA LEU A 332 3.46 -22.43 -26.92
C LEU A 332 2.77 -21.06 -26.83
N ASP A 333 1.47 -21.04 -26.54
CA ASP A 333 0.65 -19.83 -26.40
C ASP A 333 1.13 -18.89 -25.29
N VAL A 334 1.85 -19.40 -24.29
CA VAL A 334 2.36 -18.60 -23.15
C VAL A 334 3.82 -18.18 -23.32
N LEU A 335 4.55 -18.72 -24.31
CA LEU A 335 5.95 -18.37 -24.51
C LEU A 335 6.10 -16.97 -25.10
N PRO A 336 7.12 -16.21 -24.70
CA PRO A 336 7.38 -14.91 -25.31
C PRO A 336 7.82 -15.06 -26.78
N GLY A 337 7.25 -14.25 -27.67
CA GLY A 337 7.55 -14.20 -29.10
C GLY A 337 6.48 -14.85 -29.99
N ASP A 338 6.68 -14.80 -31.32
CA ASP A 338 5.66 -15.23 -32.30
C ASP A 338 5.92 -16.63 -32.90
N SER A 339 6.78 -17.44 -32.27
CA SER A 339 7.11 -18.77 -32.79
C SER A 339 5.89 -19.69 -32.73
N ARG A 340 5.61 -20.36 -33.86
CA ARG A 340 4.56 -21.40 -33.96
C ARG A 340 5.14 -22.81 -34.01
N ASP A 341 6.46 -22.95 -33.84
CA ASP A 341 7.14 -24.24 -33.91
C ASP A 341 7.06 -24.96 -32.56
N PRO A 342 6.44 -26.16 -32.48
CA PRO A 342 6.42 -26.98 -31.27
C PRO A 342 7.80 -27.29 -30.69
N HIS A 343 8.86 -27.28 -31.52
CA HIS A 343 10.23 -27.45 -31.05
C HIS A 343 10.66 -26.36 -30.05
N THR A 344 10.08 -25.16 -30.15
CA THR A 344 10.30 -24.05 -29.20
C THR A 344 9.95 -24.45 -27.78
N VAL A 345 8.84 -25.17 -27.59
CA VAL A 345 8.39 -25.67 -26.28
C VAL A 345 9.38 -26.70 -25.74
N GLU A 346 9.88 -27.59 -26.60
CA GLU A 346 10.81 -28.65 -26.17
C GLU A 346 12.13 -28.07 -25.67
N VAL A 347 12.68 -27.07 -26.37
CA VAL A 347 13.89 -26.35 -25.95
C VAL A 347 13.65 -25.56 -24.66
N ALA A 348 12.51 -24.86 -24.54
CA ALA A 348 12.17 -24.09 -23.35
C ALA A 348 11.96 -25.00 -22.12
N VAL A 349 11.31 -26.16 -22.28
CA VAL A 349 11.15 -27.17 -21.22
C VAL A 349 12.49 -27.79 -20.84
N ALA A 350 13.38 -28.07 -21.81
CA ALA A 350 14.71 -28.60 -21.51
C ALA A 350 15.50 -27.64 -20.60
N ARG A 351 15.52 -26.34 -20.93
CA ARG A 351 16.15 -25.29 -20.10
C ARG A 351 15.46 -25.13 -18.74
N LEU A 352 14.13 -25.21 -18.70
CA LEU A 352 13.41 -25.15 -17.44
C LEU A 352 13.83 -26.29 -16.51
N ARG A 353 13.93 -27.53 -17.03
CA ARG A 353 14.39 -28.70 -16.26
C ARG A 353 15.81 -28.60 -15.76
N GLU A 354 16.71 -27.96 -16.52
CA GLU A 354 18.07 -27.67 -16.06
C GLU A 354 18.04 -26.73 -14.84
N ALA A 355 17.10 -25.78 -14.79
CA ALA A 355 16.96 -24.85 -13.68
C ALA A 355 16.25 -25.46 -12.47
N VAL A 356 15.17 -26.24 -12.66
CA VAL A 356 14.27 -26.67 -11.57
C VAL A 356 14.38 -28.15 -11.17
N GLY A 357 15.13 -28.95 -11.92
CA GLY A 357 15.17 -30.41 -11.77
C GLY A 357 14.26 -31.13 -12.77
N ARG A 358 14.71 -32.28 -13.28
CA ARG A 358 13.97 -33.04 -14.31
C ARG A 358 12.71 -33.70 -13.75
N GLU A 359 12.73 -34.01 -12.47
CA GLU A 359 11.68 -34.65 -11.70
C GLU A 359 10.49 -33.72 -11.42
N VAL A 360 10.71 -32.40 -11.43
CA VAL A 360 9.68 -31.37 -11.18
C VAL A 360 8.79 -31.14 -12.41
N VAL A 361 9.32 -31.27 -13.62
CA VAL A 361 8.54 -31.13 -14.86
C VAL A 361 8.61 -32.42 -15.66
N ARG A 362 7.54 -33.22 -15.69
CA ARG A 362 7.52 -34.51 -16.40
C ARG A 362 6.87 -34.44 -17.76
N THR A 363 7.37 -35.26 -18.67
CA THR A 363 6.76 -35.46 -19.99
C THR A 363 5.71 -36.55 -19.86
N VAL A 364 4.50 -36.26 -20.33
CA VAL A 364 3.47 -37.27 -20.55
C VAL A 364 3.44 -37.59 -22.04
N VAL A 365 3.87 -38.80 -22.37
CA VAL A 365 4.09 -39.27 -23.75
C VAL A 365 2.86 -38.97 -24.62
N LYS A 366 3.08 -38.34 -25.77
CA LYS A 366 2.06 -37.90 -26.75
C LYS A 366 1.04 -36.87 -26.25
N ARG A 367 1.09 -36.44 -24.99
CA ARG A 367 0.11 -35.50 -24.40
C ARG A 367 0.69 -34.14 -24.07
N GLY A 368 1.93 -34.08 -23.57
CA GLY A 368 2.59 -32.81 -23.24
C GLY A 368 3.39 -32.89 -21.95
N TYR A 369 3.26 -31.89 -21.08
CA TYR A 369 4.06 -31.75 -19.86
C TYR A 369 3.20 -31.45 -18.64
N ARG A 370 3.66 -31.83 -17.45
CA ARG A 370 3.01 -31.47 -16.18
C ARG A 370 4.03 -31.12 -15.12
N LEU A 371 3.64 -30.26 -14.17
CA LEU A 371 4.35 -30.09 -12.91
C LEU A 371 4.07 -31.30 -12.00
N GLU A 372 5.10 -31.88 -11.40
CA GLU A 372 4.95 -32.92 -10.40
C GLU A 372 4.94 -32.36 -8.99
N LEU A 373 4.01 -32.88 -8.19
CA LEU A 373 3.92 -32.60 -6.77
C LEU A 373 4.55 -33.75 -5.96
N ALA A 374 5.13 -33.44 -4.81
CA ALA A 374 5.61 -34.42 -3.86
C ALA A 374 4.42 -35.21 -3.30
N GLY A 375 4.51 -36.55 -3.33
CA GLY A 375 3.48 -37.44 -2.79
C GLY A 375 2.27 -37.70 -3.69
N ALA A 376 2.31 -37.28 -4.95
CA ALA A 376 1.27 -37.53 -5.97
C ALA A 376 1.50 -38.79 -6.82
#